data_AF-A0A3S4WXQ3-F1
#
_entry.id   AF-A0A3S4WXQ3-F1
#
_cell.length_a   1.000
_cell.length_b   1.000
_cell.length_c   1.000
_cell.angle_alpha   90.00
_cell.angle_beta   90.00
_cell.angle_gamma   90.00
#
_symmetry.space_group_name_H-M   'P 1'
#
loop_
_entity.id
_entity.type
_entity.pdbx_description
1 polymer ?
#
loop_
_entity_poly.entity_id
_entity_poly.type
_entity_poly.pdbx_seq_one_letter_code
_entity_poly.pdbx_strand_id
1 'polypeptide(L)'
;MRSERFNYYSSVPTAFVRPVVLQKKVGNSWRTIFSGRTAASGRFRFTVHTGSVDTLRSYAGAISYRGRVHPAVATAPVTVRPVDQKVSLSVTTPVGPRRTLTATAVTSPARAGRAVSLQALRSGAWVTIASGKLAANGRGTFRTTAPAAVGSYSYRIVAGRWNGAPSRASAVVRGRVAALAPSWTPCTATAVWAVQGLDDRGVWTVAMCGNTLTSMGLDGHKDTWRVLKRHRYGAYGLSSDNRIQLRVDDARNGDFYTFNNLGPNKSVRRWLTVTKRWIR
;
A
#
# COMPACT_ATOMS: atom_id res chain seq x y z
N MET A 1 -6.87 21.74 -5.83
CA MET A 1 -5.47 21.95 -6.22
C MET A 1 -5.05 23.24 -5.56
N ARG A 2 -5.31 23.38 -4.25
CA ARG A 2 -4.88 24.59 -3.56
C ARG A 2 -3.35 24.57 -3.62
N SER A 3 -2.78 25.52 -4.36
CA SER A 3 -1.33 25.75 -4.50
C SER A 3 -0.54 24.88 -5.50
N GLU A 4 -1.19 24.11 -6.38
CA GLU A 4 -0.45 23.42 -7.46
C GLU A 4 -0.06 24.39 -8.58
N ARG A 5 1.18 24.28 -9.06
CA ARG A 5 1.71 25.06 -10.18
C ARG A 5 1.32 24.42 -11.50
N PHE A 6 0.91 25.24 -12.46
CA PHE A 6 0.65 24.81 -13.83
C PHE A 6 1.24 25.81 -14.83
N ASN A 7 1.46 25.34 -16.06
CA ASN A 7 1.91 26.20 -17.15
C ASN A 7 0.70 26.66 -17.98
N TYR A 8 0.57 27.98 -18.13
CA TYR A 8 -0.34 28.60 -19.07
C TYR A 8 0.42 28.80 -20.39
N TYR A 9 0.03 28.04 -21.41
CA TYR A 9 0.57 28.16 -22.77
C TYR A 9 -0.45 28.87 -23.66
N SER A 10 0.00 29.85 -24.41
CA SER A 10 -0.86 30.54 -25.39
C SER A 10 0.00 31.22 -26.46
N SER A 11 -0.67 31.78 -27.45
CA SER A 11 -0.08 32.66 -28.45
C SER A 11 -0.95 33.90 -28.66
N VAL A 12 -0.34 34.93 -29.23
CA VAL A 12 -1.04 36.07 -29.85
C VAL A 12 -0.52 36.23 -31.29
N PRO A 13 -1.34 36.71 -32.23
CA PRO A 13 -0.88 36.94 -33.61
C PRO A 13 0.20 38.03 -33.65
N THR A 14 1.43 37.65 -33.95
CA THR A 14 2.58 38.56 -34.17
C THR A 14 3.71 37.81 -34.88
N ALA A 15 4.56 38.55 -35.60
CA ALA A 15 5.78 38.05 -36.25
C ALA A 15 7.07 38.58 -35.57
N PHE A 16 6.94 39.20 -34.40
CA PHE A 16 8.03 39.76 -33.61
C PHE A 16 7.76 39.60 -32.12
N VAL A 17 8.82 39.74 -31.32
CA VAL A 17 8.77 39.71 -29.86
C VAL A 17 8.03 40.95 -29.34
N ARG A 18 6.86 40.77 -28.71
CA ARG A 18 6.13 41.87 -28.07
C ARG A 18 5.83 41.59 -26.60
N PRO A 19 5.69 42.64 -25.76
CA PRO A 19 5.24 42.48 -24.38
C PRO A 19 3.86 41.81 -24.31
N VAL A 20 3.70 40.92 -23.35
CA VAL A 20 2.43 40.25 -23.06
C VAL A 20 2.28 40.11 -21.55
N VAL A 21 1.06 40.30 -21.04
CA VAL A 21 0.74 40.12 -19.63
C VAL A 21 -0.30 39.02 -19.47
N LEU A 22 -0.18 38.26 -18.38
CA LEU A 22 -1.26 37.39 -17.92
C LEU A 22 -2.12 38.18 -16.93
N GLN A 23 -3.42 38.21 -17.18
CA GLN A 23 -4.40 38.88 -16.34
C GLN A 23 -5.32 37.87 -15.68
N LYS A 24 -5.72 38.16 -14.44
CA LYS A 24 -6.75 37.47 -13.68
C LYS A 24 -7.97 38.38 -13.57
N LYS A 25 -9.17 37.82 -13.73
CA LYS A 25 -10.43 38.54 -13.50
C LYS A 25 -10.67 38.71 -12.00
N VAL A 26 -10.91 39.95 -11.57
CA VAL A 26 -11.23 40.34 -10.18
C VAL A 26 -12.45 41.24 -10.24
N GLY A 27 -13.60 40.73 -9.79
CA GLY A 27 -14.89 41.38 -10.05
C GLY A 27 -15.13 41.54 -11.55
N ASN A 28 -15.39 42.77 -11.99
CA ASN A 28 -15.58 43.12 -13.39
C ASN A 28 -14.31 43.58 -14.10
N SER A 29 -13.17 43.61 -13.41
CA SER A 29 -11.91 44.15 -13.93
C SER A 29 -10.85 43.07 -14.13
N TRP A 30 -9.89 43.34 -15.01
CA TRP A 30 -8.75 42.48 -15.27
C TRP A 30 -7.51 43.03 -14.59
N ARG A 31 -6.89 42.23 -13.73
CA ARG A 31 -5.66 42.61 -13.02
C ARG A 31 -4.48 41.80 -13.55
N THR A 32 -3.40 42.47 -13.91
CA THR A 32 -2.14 41.81 -14.29
C THR A 32 -1.57 41.04 -13.11
N ILE A 33 -1.22 39.77 -13.34
CA ILE A 33 -0.59 38.89 -12.36
C ILE A 33 0.81 38.44 -12.78
N PHE A 34 1.11 38.46 -14.09
CA PHE A 34 2.45 38.24 -14.63
C PHE A 34 2.67 39.09 -15.86
N SER A 35 3.94 39.41 -16.11
CA SER A 35 4.40 40.10 -17.32
C SER A 35 5.49 39.27 -17.99
N GLY A 36 5.57 39.34 -19.30
CA GLY A 36 6.57 38.62 -20.09
C GLY A 36 6.63 39.14 -21.53
N ARG A 37 7.26 38.37 -22.39
CA ARG A 37 7.35 38.66 -23.82
C ARG A 37 7.01 37.42 -24.64
N THR A 38 6.49 37.63 -25.83
CA THR A 38 6.28 36.56 -26.79
C THR A 38 7.60 36.15 -27.43
N ALA A 39 7.69 34.92 -27.95
CA ALA A 39 8.63 34.61 -29.01
C ALA A 39 8.27 35.42 -30.29
N ALA A 40 9.16 35.43 -31.28
CA ALA A 40 8.87 36.03 -32.59
C ALA A 40 7.64 35.39 -33.26
N SER A 41 7.37 34.11 -32.96
CA SER A 41 6.16 33.39 -33.40
C SER A 41 4.90 33.73 -32.60
N GLY A 42 4.97 34.65 -31.64
CA GLY A 42 3.84 35.04 -30.79
C GLY A 42 3.52 34.10 -29.64
N ARG A 43 4.20 32.96 -29.53
CA ARG A 43 4.05 31.98 -28.44
C ARG A 43 4.68 32.46 -27.13
N PHE A 44 4.09 32.11 -26.00
CA PHE A 44 4.64 32.40 -24.66
C PHE A 44 4.16 31.38 -23.63
N ARG A 45 4.80 31.40 -22.45
CA ARG A 45 4.44 30.57 -21.29
C ARG A 45 4.51 31.39 -20.01
N PHE A 46 3.51 31.22 -19.15
CA PHE A 46 3.57 31.64 -17.74
C PHE A 46 3.45 30.43 -16.82
N THR A 47 4.17 30.43 -15.70
CA THR A 47 4.01 29.43 -14.65
C THR A 47 3.17 30.03 -13.54
N VAL A 48 1.95 29.51 -13.37
CA VAL A 48 0.90 30.06 -12.52
C VAL A 48 0.66 29.13 -11.34
N HIS A 49 0.25 29.70 -10.20
CA HIS A 49 -0.26 28.96 -9.06
C HIS A 49 -1.59 29.60 -8.64
N THR A 50 -2.59 28.80 -8.31
CA THR A 50 -3.86 29.32 -7.80
C THR A 50 -4.42 28.45 -6.67
N GLY A 51 -5.00 29.12 -5.68
CA GLY A 51 -5.76 28.51 -4.59
C GLY A 51 -7.27 28.57 -4.79
N SER A 52 -7.74 29.33 -5.79
CA SER A 52 -9.13 29.70 -6.02
C SER A 52 -9.57 29.41 -7.45
N VAL A 53 -10.87 29.52 -7.70
CA VAL A 53 -11.37 29.55 -9.08
C VAL A 53 -10.95 30.88 -9.70
N ASP A 54 -10.14 30.81 -10.76
CA ASP A 54 -9.58 31.99 -11.41
C ASP A 54 -9.93 31.98 -12.89
N THR A 55 -10.43 33.10 -13.41
CA THR A 55 -10.55 33.32 -14.85
C THR A 55 -9.34 34.12 -15.33
N LEU A 56 -8.61 33.58 -16.30
CA LEU A 56 -7.35 34.10 -16.80
C LEU A 56 -7.47 34.48 -18.28
N ARG A 57 -6.81 35.56 -18.69
CA ARG A 57 -6.59 35.88 -20.11
C ARG A 57 -5.20 36.44 -20.31
N SER A 58 -4.67 36.30 -21.50
CA SER A 58 -3.46 37.04 -21.90
C SER A 58 -3.85 38.32 -22.62
N TYR A 59 -3.06 39.36 -22.45
CA TYR A 59 -3.26 40.64 -23.09
C TYR A 59 -1.93 41.18 -23.61
N ALA A 60 -1.88 41.56 -24.87
CA ALA A 60 -0.78 42.28 -25.48
C ALA A 60 -1.29 43.66 -25.90
N GLY A 61 -0.81 44.73 -25.26
CA GLY A 61 -1.20 46.09 -25.57
C GLY A 61 -0.70 46.54 -26.95
N ALA A 62 -1.35 47.54 -27.56
CA ALA A 62 -0.96 48.05 -28.87
C ALA A 62 0.49 48.52 -28.89
N ILE A 63 1.21 48.28 -29.98
CA ILE A 63 2.63 48.62 -30.11
C ILE A 63 2.97 49.00 -31.55
N SER A 64 3.86 49.97 -31.74
CA SER A 64 4.45 50.28 -33.04
C SER A 64 5.70 49.43 -33.25
N TYR A 65 5.81 48.78 -34.40
CA TYR A 65 6.98 48.01 -34.79
C TYR A 65 7.25 48.22 -36.29
N ARG A 66 8.47 48.64 -36.63
CA ARG A 66 8.88 48.96 -38.01
C ARG A 66 7.90 49.90 -38.73
N GLY A 67 7.47 50.96 -38.03
CA GLY A 67 6.55 51.97 -38.57
C GLY A 67 5.10 51.51 -38.74
N ARG A 68 4.73 50.29 -38.31
CA ARG A 68 3.36 49.79 -38.35
C ARG A 68 2.80 49.61 -36.94
N VAL A 69 1.58 50.08 -36.71
CA VAL A 69 0.87 49.86 -35.45
C VAL A 69 0.25 48.48 -35.45
N HIS A 70 0.60 47.68 -34.45
CA HIS A 70 -0.03 46.40 -34.17
C HIS A 70 -1.05 46.59 -33.05
N PRO A 71 -2.33 46.23 -33.26
CA PRO A 71 -3.39 46.50 -32.29
C PRO A 71 -3.20 45.71 -31.00
N ALA A 72 -3.91 46.13 -29.97
CA ALA A 72 -4.04 45.36 -28.75
C ALA A 72 -4.81 44.06 -29.02
N VAL A 73 -4.37 42.96 -28.44
CA VAL A 73 -5.02 41.66 -28.58
C VAL A 73 -5.15 41.01 -27.21
N ALA A 74 -6.34 40.49 -26.92
CA ALA A 74 -6.60 39.65 -25.76
C ALA A 74 -6.94 38.24 -26.22
N THR A 75 -6.52 37.22 -25.46
CA THR A 75 -6.97 35.85 -25.70
C THR A 75 -8.35 35.62 -25.09
N ALA A 76 -9.04 34.57 -25.57
CA ALA A 76 -10.27 34.12 -24.94
C ALA A 76 -10.00 33.77 -23.47
N PRO A 77 -10.85 34.25 -22.53
CA PRO A 77 -10.74 33.88 -21.11
C PRO A 77 -10.83 32.38 -20.87
N VAL A 78 -9.95 31.86 -20.01
CA VAL A 78 -9.99 30.46 -19.55
C VAL A 78 -10.20 30.44 -18.05
N THR A 79 -11.15 29.65 -17.57
CA THR A 79 -11.39 29.48 -16.13
C THR A 79 -10.71 28.22 -15.61
N VAL A 80 -9.84 28.39 -14.62
CA VAL A 80 -9.13 27.32 -13.94
C VAL A 80 -9.77 27.08 -12.58
N ARG A 81 -10.03 25.80 -12.26
CA ARG A 81 -10.68 25.40 -11.00
C ARG A 81 -9.75 24.50 -10.19
N PRO A 82 -9.54 24.77 -8.89
CA PRO A 82 -8.76 23.90 -8.04
C PRO A 82 -9.58 22.64 -7.69
N VAL A 83 -9.00 21.46 -7.92
CA VAL A 83 -9.64 20.16 -7.58
C VAL A 83 -9.08 19.55 -6.29
N ASP A 84 -9.92 19.18 -5.34
CA ASP A 84 -9.45 18.56 -4.10
C ASP A 84 -8.65 17.29 -4.35
N GLN A 85 -7.52 17.16 -3.66
CA GLN A 85 -6.71 15.95 -3.78
C GLN A 85 -7.27 14.85 -2.87
N LYS A 86 -7.55 13.67 -3.39
CA LYS A 86 -7.94 12.48 -2.64
C LYS A 86 -6.80 11.46 -2.70
N VAL A 87 -6.57 10.79 -1.58
CA VAL A 87 -5.58 9.72 -1.44
C VAL A 87 -6.27 8.57 -0.72
N SER A 88 -6.32 7.40 -1.36
CA SER A 88 -6.89 6.19 -0.80
C SER A 88 -5.87 5.06 -0.82
N LEU A 89 -5.97 4.19 0.17
CA LEU A 89 -5.18 2.98 0.30
C LEU A 89 -6.13 1.79 0.37
N SER A 90 -5.78 0.70 -0.30
CA SER A 90 -6.28 -0.63 0.00
C SER A 90 -5.10 -1.54 0.32
N VAL A 91 -5.32 -2.53 1.19
CA VAL A 91 -4.33 -3.55 1.54
C VAL A 91 -4.98 -4.92 1.40
N THR A 92 -4.23 -5.90 0.90
CA THR A 92 -4.68 -7.29 0.87
C THR A 92 -4.87 -7.78 2.31
N THR A 93 -6.07 -8.26 2.61
CA THR A 93 -6.43 -8.73 3.95
C THR A 93 -7.54 -9.77 3.85
N PRO A 94 -7.53 -10.85 4.66
CA PRO A 94 -6.45 -11.23 5.57
C PRO A 94 -5.19 -11.70 4.82
N VAL A 95 -4.03 -11.57 5.45
CA VAL A 95 -2.75 -12.11 4.94
C VAL A 95 -2.11 -13.00 5.99
N GLY A 96 -1.41 -14.05 5.55
CA GLY A 96 -0.68 -14.95 6.45
C GLY A 96 0.57 -14.29 7.06
N PRO A 97 1.03 -14.77 8.23
CA PRO A 97 2.29 -14.31 8.82
C PRO A 97 3.46 -14.42 7.84
N ARG A 98 4.32 -13.39 7.78
CA ARG A 98 5.50 -13.34 6.90
C ARG A 98 5.22 -13.50 5.39
N ARG A 99 3.95 -13.50 4.96
CA ARG A 99 3.59 -13.54 3.53
C ARG A 99 3.66 -12.16 2.90
N THR A 100 3.61 -12.12 1.58
CA THR A 100 3.58 -10.88 0.82
C THR A 100 2.26 -10.14 1.08
N LEU A 101 2.36 -9.01 1.78
CA LEU A 101 1.31 -8.01 1.87
C LEU A 101 1.38 -7.12 0.63
N THR A 102 0.28 -7.07 -0.13
CA THR A 102 0.15 -6.14 -1.25
C THR A 102 -0.71 -4.95 -0.83
N ALA A 103 -0.26 -3.75 -1.17
CA ALA A 103 -0.95 -2.50 -0.88
C ALA A 103 -1.10 -1.69 -2.17
N THR A 104 -2.28 -1.16 -2.42
CA THR A 104 -2.56 -0.34 -3.61
C THR A 104 -2.97 1.06 -3.18
N ALA A 105 -2.19 2.05 -3.62
CA ALA A 105 -2.52 3.45 -3.46
C ALA A 105 -3.22 3.96 -4.73
N VAL A 106 -4.21 4.82 -4.53
CA VAL A 106 -4.87 5.56 -5.61
C VAL A 106 -4.96 7.03 -5.20
N THR A 107 -4.63 7.92 -6.13
CA THR A 107 -4.75 9.37 -5.92
C THR A 107 -5.56 10.01 -7.03
N SER A 108 -6.29 11.06 -6.68
CA SER A 108 -6.95 11.94 -7.62
C SER A 108 -6.70 13.39 -7.21
N PRO A 109 -6.37 14.32 -8.12
CA PRO A 109 -5.94 14.08 -9.49
C PRO A 109 -4.71 13.17 -9.59
N ALA A 110 -4.65 12.39 -10.67
CA ALA A 110 -3.50 11.54 -10.98
C ALA A 110 -2.28 12.40 -11.32
N ARG A 111 -1.14 12.10 -10.68
CA ARG A 111 0.13 12.82 -10.87
C ARG A 111 1.23 11.81 -11.11
N ALA A 112 1.53 11.58 -12.39
CA ALA A 112 2.57 10.65 -12.81
C ALA A 112 3.90 10.99 -12.14
N GLY A 113 4.57 10.00 -11.55
CA GLY A 113 5.87 10.18 -10.90
C GLY A 113 5.83 10.73 -9.47
N ARG A 114 4.64 11.07 -8.93
CA ARG A 114 4.52 11.57 -7.56
C ARG A 114 4.99 10.52 -6.55
N ALA A 115 5.94 10.93 -5.70
CA ALA A 115 6.47 10.09 -4.65
C ALA A 115 5.40 9.77 -3.59
N VAL A 116 5.39 8.52 -3.14
CA VAL A 116 4.43 7.95 -2.19
C VAL A 116 5.15 7.00 -1.25
N SER A 117 4.76 7.01 0.02
CA SER A 117 5.29 6.09 1.05
C SER A 117 4.16 5.35 1.74
N LEU A 118 4.30 4.03 1.83
CA LEU A 118 3.47 3.15 2.64
C LEU A 118 4.02 3.16 4.06
N GLN A 119 3.16 3.46 5.02
CA GLN A 119 3.51 3.52 6.44
C GLN A 119 2.67 2.55 7.26
N ALA A 120 3.27 1.96 8.27
CA ALA A 120 2.60 1.19 9.31
C ALA A 120 2.76 1.87 10.67
N LEU A 121 1.72 1.78 11.51
CA LEU A 121 1.80 2.25 12.89
C LEU A 121 2.57 1.21 13.73
N ARG A 122 3.68 1.62 14.34
CA ARG A 122 4.52 0.80 15.22
C ARG A 122 4.82 1.60 16.48
N SER A 123 4.48 1.03 17.65
CA SER A 123 4.73 1.68 18.95
C SER A 123 4.27 3.13 19.03
N GLY A 124 3.08 3.44 18.49
CA GLY A 124 2.51 4.79 18.47
C GLY A 124 3.04 5.72 17.37
N ALA A 125 4.07 5.31 16.60
CA ALA A 125 4.66 6.11 15.54
C ALA A 125 4.42 5.52 14.15
N TRP A 126 4.27 6.38 13.15
CA TRP A 126 4.15 5.95 11.76
C TRP A 126 5.54 5.73 11.15
N VAL A 127 5.82 4.50 10.75
CA VAL A 127 7.10 4.10 10.16
C VAL A 127 6.89 3.74 8.69
N THR A 128 7.73 4.28 7.80
CA THR A 128 7.72 3.92 6.37
C THR A 128 8.21 2.49 6.19
N ILE A 129 7.40 1.65 5.56
CA ILE A 129 7.70 0.24 5.29
C ILE A 129 7.91 -0.07 3.80
N ALA A 130 7.49 0.84 2.91
CA ALA A 130 7.80 0.81 1.49
C ALA A 130 7.65 2.23 0.89
N SER A 131 8.34 2.49 -0.21
CA SER A 131 8.26 3.75 -0.95
C SER A 131 8.21 3.48 -2.46
N GLY A 132 7.70 4.44 -3.22
CA GLY A 132 7.60 4.32 -4.67
C GLY A 132 7.07 5.59 -5.33
N LYS A 133 6.74 5.49 -6.62
CA LYS A 133 6.14 6.56 -7.41
C LYS A 133 4.82 6.10 -8.02
N LEU A 134 3.88 7.02 -8.17
CA LEU A 134 2.61 6.74 -8.82
C LEU A 134 2.76 6.70 -10.35
N ALA A 135 2.02 5.81 -11.00
CA ALA A 135 1.89 5.76 -12.45
C ALA A 135 1.01 6.92 -12.97
N ALA A 136 0.93 7.07 -14.29
CA ALA A 136 0.16 8.14 -14.94
C ALA A 136 -1.34 8.09 -14.64
N ASN A 137 -1.89 6.92 -14.33
CA ASN A 137 -3.27 6.74 -13.87
C ASN A 137 -3.48 7.05 -12.38
N GLY A 138 -2.45 7.55 -11.67
CA GLY A 138 -2.52 7.93 -10.26
C GLY A 138 -2.49 6.74 -9.29
N ARG A 139 -2.17 5.53 -9.78
CA ARG A 139 -2.08 4.31 -8.98
C ARG A 139 -0.64 3.93 -8.67
N GLY A 140 -0.44 3.24 -7.54
CA GLY A 140 0.84 2.61 -7.18
C GLY A 140 0.61 1.34 -6.39
N THR A 141 1.42 0.31 -6.63
CA THR A 141 1.34 -0.97 -5.92
C THR A 141 2.64 -1.22 -5.18
N PHE A 142 2.53 -1.59 -3.91
CA PHE A 142 3.64 -1.89 -3.02
C PHE A 142 3.52 -3.34 -2.56
N ARG A 143 4.65 -4.02 -2.51
CA ARG A 143 4.75 -5.36 -1.92
C ARG A 143 5.73 -5.29 -0.76
N THR A 144 5.30 -5.79 0.38
CA THR A 144 6.12 -5.84 1.60
C THR A 144 5.79 -7.11 2.37
N THR A 145 6.59 -7.45 3.38
CA THR A 145 6.36 -8.64 4.20
C THR A 145 5.40 -8.32 5.33
N ALA A 146 4.33 -9.09 5.46
CA ALA A 146 3.40 -9.00 6.57
C ALA A 146 4.12 -9.29 7.91
N PRO A 147 3.69 -8.66 9.02
CA PRO A 147 4.18 -9.01 10.35
C PRO A 147 4.13 -10.52 10.65
N ALA A 148 5.04 -10.97 11.51
CA ALA A 148 5.07 -12.37 11.95
C ALA A 148 3.98 -12.67 12.98
N ALA A 149 3.59 -11.69 13.78
CA ALA A 149 2.52 -11.86 14.76
C ALA A 149 1.14 -11.74 14.08
N VAL A 150 0.20 -12.55 14.56
CA VAL A 150 -1.20 -12.48 14.17
C VAL A 150 -1.83 -11.27 14.86
N GLY A 151 -2.69 -10.53 14.15
CA GLY A 151 -3.33 -9.36 14.72
C GLY A 151 -3.86 -8.36 13.70
N SER A 152 -4.37 -7.24 14.20
CA SER A 152 -4.76 -6.09 13.38
C SER A 152 -3.65 -5.05 13.35
N TYR A 153 -3.35 -4.57 12.15
CA TYR A 153 -2.28 -3.60 11.90
C TYR A 153 -2.84 -2.39 11.15
N SER A 154 -2.40 -1.21 11.56
CA SER A 154 -2.83 0.05 10.95
C SER A 154 -1.83 0.51 9.90
N TYR A 155 -2.33 0.81 8.71
CA TYR A 155 -1.56 1.26 7.55
C TYR A 155 -2.10 2.58 7.04
N ARG A 156 -1.24 3.38 6.42
CA ARG A 156 -1.64 4.54 5.61
C ARG A 156 -0.67 4.72 4.46
N ILE A 157 -1.13 5.36 3.39
CA ILE A 157 -0.24 5.86 2.34
C ILE A 157 -0.10 7.37 2.50
N VAL A 158 1.11 7.89 2.31
CA VAL A 158 1.39 9.32 2.28
C VAL A 158 1.85 9.70 0.88
N ALA A 159 1.07 10.52 0.19
CA ALA A 159 1.47 11.13 -1.06
C ALA A 159 2.31 12.38 -0.75
N GLY A 160 3.57 12.40 -1.19
CA GLY A 160 4.50 13.50 -0.95
C GLY A 160 4.10 14.80 -1.65
N ARG A 161 4.85 15.88 -1.43
CA ARG A 161 4.65 17.15 -2.14
C ARG A 161 4.85 16.96 -3.65
N TRP A 162 4.10 17.70 -4.47
CA TRP A 162 4.20 17.60 -5.93
C TRP A 162 3.87 18.93 -6.60
N ASN A 163 4.83 19.57 -7.28
CA ASN A 163 4.61 20.82 -8.02
C ASN A 163 3.79 21.87 -7.25
N GLY A 164 4.04 22.03 -5.94
CA GLY A 164 3.29 22.94 -5.07
C GLY A 164 2.07 22.32 -4.37
N ALA A 165 1.53 21.19 -4.87
CA ALA A 165 0.52 20.42 -4.13
C ALA A 165 1.11 19.91 -2.80
N PRO A 166 0.42 20.11 -1.66
CA PRO A 166 0.93 19.69 -0.36
C PRO A 166 0.89 18.18 -0.20
N SER A 167 1.71 17.67 0.73
CA SER A 167 1.65 16.28 1.15
C SER A 167 0.26 15.93 1.71
N ARG A 168 -0.22 14.72 1.46
CA ARG A 168 -1.49 14.24 2.01
C ARG A 168 -1.45 12.75 2.33
N ALA A 169 -1.86 12.41 3.54
CA ALA A 169 -2.08 11.03 3.95
C ALA A 169 -3.49 10.56 3.58
N SER A 170 -3.64 9.26 3.31
CA SER A 170 -4.95 8.61 3.30
C SER A 170 -5.54 8.54 4.71
N ALA A 171 -6.82 8.16 4.77
CA ALA A 171 -7.36 7.57 5.99
C ALA A 171 -6.54 6.33 6.40
N VAL A 172 -6.60 5.99 7.69
CA VAL A 172 -5.99 4.78 8.23
C VAL A 172 -6.79 3.56 7.76
N VAL A 173 -6.09 2.56 7.25
CA VAL A 173 -6.66 1.28 6.84
C VAL A 173 -6.17 0.20 7.80
N ARG A 174 -7.10 -0.60 8.32
CA ARG A 174 -6.76 -1.77 9.15
C ARG A 174 -6.62 -3.01 8.27
N GLY A 175 -5.42 -3.59 8.24
CA GLY A 175 -5.18 -4.90 7.65
C GLY A 175 -5.10 -5.96 8.75
N ARG A 176 -5.58 -7.17 8.47
CA ARG A 176 -5.50 -8.31 9.39
C ARG A 176 -4.41 -9.26 8.93
N VAL A 177 -3.42 -9.48 9.80
CA VAL A 177 -2.60 -10.68 9.70
C VAL A 177 -3.37 -11.76 10.42
N ALA A 178 -3.89 -12.71 9.65
CA ALA A 178 -4.57 -13.85 10.20
C ALA A 178 -3.71 -15.07 9.95
N ALA A 179 -3.74 -15.95 10.92
CA ALA A 179 -3.25 -17.28 10.72
C ALA A 179 -4.14 -17.93 9.63
N LEU A 180 -3.58 -18.11 8.43
CA LEU A 180 -4.31 -18.74 7.35
C LEU A 180 -4.30 -20.24 7.61
N ALA A 181 -5.47 -20.87 7.57
CA ALA A 181 -5.53 -22.32 7.60
C ALA A 181 -4.67 -22.84 6.43
N PRO A 182 -3.68 -23.71 6.65
CA PRO A 182 -3.08 -24.43 5.54
C PRO A 182 -4.19 -25.09 4.72
N SER A 183 -4.08 -25.05 3.40
CA SER A 183 -4.96 -25.78 2.46
C SER A 183 -4.82 -27.30 2.57
N TRP A 184 -4.12 -27.78 3.60
CA TRP A 184 -3.95 -29.18 3.90
C TRP A 184 -5.19 -29.72 4.58
N THR A 185 -5.99 -30.44 3.80
CA THR A 185 -6.92 -31.42 4.34
C THR A 185 -6.11 -32.61 4.86
N PRO A 186 -6.08 -32.87 6.17
CA PRO A 186 -5.31 -33.98 6.70
C PRO A 186 -5.86 -35.29 6.17
N CYS A 187 -5.06 -35.96 5.33
CA CYS A 187 -5.19 -37.36 4.91
C CYS A 187 -6.63 -37.77 4.54
N THR A 188 -7.00 -37.51 3.28
CA THR A 188 -8.34 -37.73 2.70
C THR A 188 -8.90 -39.15 2.90
N ALA A 189 -8.06 -40.16 3.15
CA ALA A 189 -8.51 -41.55 3.37
C ALA A 189 -8.07 -42.19 4.71
N THR A 190 -7.05 -41.70 5.42
CA THR A 190 -6.37 -42.45 6.52
C THR A 190 -6.13 -41.64 7.80
N ALA A 191 -6.68 -40.44 7.92
CA ALA A 191 -6.59 -39.68 9.16
C ALA A 191 -7.29 -40.41 10.30
N VAL A 192 -6.54 -40.81 11.33
CA VAL A 192 -7.06 -41.34 12.59
C VAL A 192 -7.63 -40.18 13.40
N TRP A 193 -6.87 -39.09 13.47
CA TRP A 193 -7.27 -37.81 14.02
C TRP A 193 -6.40 -36.70 13.43
N ALA A 194 -6.90 -35.48 13.43
CA ALA A 194 -6.16 -34.26 13.16
C ALA A 194 -6.66 -33.12 14.03
N VAL A 195 -5.76 -32.21 14.36
CA VAL A 195 -6.10 -30.93 14.95
C VAL A 195 -5.47 -29.81 14.16
N GLN A 196 -6.13 -28.67 14.23
CA GLN A 196 -5.58 -27.40 13.83
C GLN A 196 -5.76 -26.44 14.98
N GLY A 197 -4.75 -25.63 15.24
CA GLY A 197 -4.86 -24.58 16.23
C GLY A 197 -3.87 -23.46 16.00
N LEU A 198 -3.90 -22.52 16.93
CA LEU A 198 -3.10 -21.30 16.90
C LEU A 198 -2.04 -21.33 18.01
N ASP A 199 -0.77 -21.10 17.66
CA ASP A 199 0.29 -20.76 18.61
C ASP A 199 0.79 -19.32 18.41
N ASP A 200 1.84 -18.93 19.13
CA ASP A 200 2.50 -17.62 19.03
C ASP A 200 3.11 -17.34 17.63
N ARG A 201 3.30 -18.38 16.81
CA ARG A 201 3.76 -18.27 15.43
C ARG A 201 2.58 -18.28 14.45
N GLY A 202 1.48 -18.96 14.79
CA GLY A 202 0.16 -18.90 14.15
C GLY A 202 -0.43 -20.30 13.87
N VAL A 203 -1.04 -20.57 12.70
CA VAL A 203 -1.74 -21.85 12.48
C VAL A 203 -0.74 -22.99 12.34
N TRP A 204 -0.95 -24.00 13.16
CA TRP A 204 -0.37 -25.32 12.99
C TRP A 204 -1.48 -26.33 12.79
N THR A 205 -1.24 -27.27 11.88
CA THR A 205 -2.07 -28.47 11.77
C THR A 205 -1.18 -29.68 12.07
N VAL A 206 -1.65 -30.58 12.93
CA VAL A 206 -0.97 -31.84 13.24
C VAL A 206 -1.98 -32.96 13.04
N ALA A 207 -1.58 -34.03 12.35
CA ALA A 207 -2.43 -35.18 12.12
C ALA A 207 -1.68 -36.50 12.23
N MET A 208 -2.41 -37.50 12.72
CA MET A 208 -2.01 -38.89 12.68
C MET A 208 -2.61 -39.54 11.43
N CYS A 209 -1.76 -39.85 10.46
CA CYS A 209 -2.13 -40.42 9.18
C CYS A 209 -1.63 -41.86 9.08
N GLY A 210 -2.51 -42.83 9.30
CA GLY A 210 -2.11 -44.24 9.42
C GLY A 210 -1.09 -44.45 10.55
N ASN A 211 0.16 -44.73 10.18
CA ASN A 211 1.29 -44.95 11.11
C ASN A 211 2.27 -43.78 11.17
N THR A 212 1.95 -42.66 10.53
CA THR A 212 2.84 -41.50 10.46
C THR A 212 2.22 -40.27 11.12
N LEU A 213 2.99 -39.59 11.98
CA LEU A 213 2.60 -38.28 12.51
C LEU A 213 3.13 -37.20 11.56
N THR A 214 2.25 -36.31 11.12
CA THR A 214 2.57 -35.23 10.18
C THR A 214 2.16 -33.90 10.79
N SER A 215 3.00 -32.88 10.65
CA SER A 215 2.63 -31.49 10.95
C SER A 215 2.78 -30.60 9.73
N MET A 216 2.00 -29.53 9.68
CA MET A 216 2.15 -28.46 8.71
C MET A 216 2.29 -27.13 9.45
N GLY A 217 3.40 -26.45 9.15
CA GLY A 217 3.69 -25.11 9.61
C GLY A 217 3.03 -24.01 8.78
N LEU A 218 3.19 -22.77 9.24
CA LEU A 218 2.65 -21.54 8.66
C LEU A 218 3.13 -21.21 7.24
N ASP A 219 4.36 -21.61 6.96
CA ASP A 219 4.99 -21.51 5.65
C ASP A 219 4.44 -22.55 4.67
N GLY A 220 3.59 -23.47 5.15
CA GLY A 220 3.08 -24.61 4.39
C GLY A 220 4.08 -25.76 4.33
N HIS A 221 5.21 -25.67 5.05
CA HIS A 221 6.15 -26.77 5.14
C HIS A 221 5.52 -27.94 5.88
N LYS A 222 5.67 -29.13 5.32
CA LYS A 222 5.16 -30.37 5.86
C LYS A 222 6.31 -31.13 6.50
N ASP A 223 6.21 -31.36 7.81
CA ASP A 223 7.15 -32.20 8.54
C ASP A 223 6.53 -33.54 8.85
N THR A 224 7.35 -34.58 8.75
CA THR A 224 6.98 -35.95 9.05
C THR A 224 7.80 -36.43 10.23
N TRP A 225 7.12 -37.04 11.21
CA TRP A 225 7.70 -37.42 12.48
C TRP A 225 7.66 -38.95 12.61
N ARG A 226 8.77 -39.53 13.07
CA ARG A 226 8.82 -40.95 13.42
C ARG A 226 8.01 -41.16 14.68
N VAL A 227 6.93 -41.93 14.60
CA VAL A 227 6.06 -42.21 15.74
C VAL A 227 6.76 -43.15 16.70
N LEU A 228 6.96 -42.70 17.94
CA LEU A 228 7.50 -43.48 19.04
C LEU A 228 6.39 -44.16 19.84
N LYS A 229 5.26 -43.48 20.02
CA LYS A 229 4.12 -43.99 20.79
C LYS A 229 2.82 -43.46 20.21
N ARG A 230 1.81 -44.32 20.11
CA ARG A 230 0.48 -43.98 19.59
C ARG A 230 -0.58 -44.23 20.65
N HIS A 231 -1.54 -43.31 20.70
CA HIS A 231 -2.78 -43.40 21.47
C HIS A 231 -3.97 -43.25 20.52
N ARG A 232 -5.18 -43.56 21.00
CA ARG A 232 -6.41 -43.46 20.19
C ARG A 232 -6.60 -42.06 19.60
N TYR A 233 -6.30 -41.01 20.39
CA TYR A 233 -6.41 -39.61 19.98
C TYR A 233 -5.10 -38.84 20.20
N GLY A 234 -3.97 -39.52 20.35
CA GLY A 234 -2.68 -38.88 20.65
C GLY A 234 -1.52 -39.63 20.02
N ALA A 235 -0.35 -38.99 19.96
CA ALA A 235 0.87 -39.58 19.46
C ALA A 235 2.10 -38.82 19.94
N TYR A 236 3.22 -39.53 20.00
CA TYR A 236 4.55 -39.01 20.29
C TYR A 236 5.39 -39.27 19.06
N GLY A 237 5.90 -38.22 18.44
CA GLY A 237 6.77 -38.27 17.28
C GLY A 237 8.12 -37.66 17.57
N LEU A 238 9.13 -38.10 16.82
CA LEU A 238 10.48 -37.56 16.85
C LEU A 238 10.88 -37.10 15.45
N SER A 239 11.58 -35.98 15.35
CA SER A 239 12.13 -35.49 14.09
C SER A 239 13.14 -36.47 13.52
N SER A 240 13.37 -36.41 12.21
CA SER A 240 14.32 -37.30 11.51
C SER A 240 15.75 -37.20 12.06
N ASP A 241 16.14 -36.03 12.58
CA ASP A 241 17.44 -35.79 13.20
C ASP A 241 17.48 -36.07 14.71
N ASN A 242 16.40 -36.64 15.27
CA ASN A 242 16.23 -36.96 16.69
C ASN A 242 16.33 -35.75 17.64
N ARG A 243 16.31 -34.52 17.15
CA ARG A 243 16.48 -33.31 17.98
C ARG A 243 15.18 -32.76 18.54
N ILE A 244 14.04 -33.04 17.92
CA ILE A 244 12.76 -32.45 18.30
C ILE A 244 11.75 -33.57 18.52
N GLN A 245 11.10 -33.55 19.67
CA GLN A 245 9.98 -34.41 19.97
C GLN A 245 8.68 -33.61 19.88
N LEU A 246 7.71 -34.13 19.14
CA LEU A 246 6.34 -33.63 19.09
C LEU A 246 5.44 -34.57 19.91
N ARG A 247 4.79 -34.04 20.93
CA ARG A 247 3.87 -34.79 21.79
C ARG A 247 2.46 -34.24 21.66
N VAL A 248 1.53 -35.15 21.40
CA VAL A 248 0.08 -34.94 21.34
C VAL A 248 -0.56 -35.89 22.33
N ASP A 249 -1.06 -35.38 23.46
CA ASP A 249 -1.61 -36.23 24.51
C ASP A 249 -3.01 -36.74 24.16
N ASP A 250 -3.94 -35.82 23.85
CA ASP A 250 -5.29 -36.13 23.40
C ASP A 250 -5.83 -34.98 22.53
N ALA A 251 -6.08 -35.26 21.26
CA ALA A 251 -6.61 -34.34 20.26
C ALA A 251 -8.04 -33.85 20.56
N ARG A 252 -8.74 -34.48 21.50
CA ARG A 252 -10.02 -34.00 22.02
C ARG A 252 -9.82 -32.85 23.01
N ASN A 253 -8.79 -32.91 23.83
CA ASN A 253 -8.52 -31.90 24.85
C ASN A 253 -7.96 -30.63 24.20
N GLY A 254 -8.48 -29.47 24.62
CA GLY A 254 -8.29 -28.18 23.93
C GLY A 254 -6.88 -27.60 23.96
N ASP A 255 -5.97 -28.17 24.76
CA ASP A 255 -4.88 -27.36 25.31
C ASP A 255 -3.46 -27.92 25.13
N PHE A 256 -3.22 -29.11 24.56
CA PHE A 256 -1.91 -29.74 24.73
C PHE A 256 -1.28 -30.36 23.46
N TYR A 257 -0.31 -29.64 22.91
CA TYR A 257 0.75 -30.14 22.01
C TYR A 257 2.09 -29.62 22.50
N THR A 258 3.03 -30.50 22.87
CA THR A 258 4.35 -30.07 23.38
C THR A 258 5.44 -30.36 22.35
N PHE A 259 6.21 -29.34 21.97
CA PHE A 259 7.50 -29.53 21.30
C PHE A 259 8.61 -29.59 22.36
N ASN A 260 9.33 -30.70 22.47
CA ASN A 260 10.55 -30.76 23.27
C ASN A 260 11.75 -30.72 22.32
N ASN A 261 12.54 -29.65 22.39
CA ASN A 261 13.86 -29.64 21.77
C ASN A 261 14.81 -30.38 22.70
N LEU A 262 15.37 -31.50 22.24
CA LEU A 262 16.27 -32.39 23.00
C LEU A 262 17.75 -32.00 22.83
N GLY A 263 18.05 -30.88 22.16
CA GLY A 263 19.40 -30.32 22.06
C GLY A 263 19.87 -29.56 23.32
N PRO A 264 21.11 -29.02 23.33
CA PRO A 264 21.69 -28.32 24.48
C PRO A 264 20.95 -27.03 24.89
N ASN A 265 20.00 -26.57 24.09
CA ASN A 265 19.16 -25.40 24.37
C ASN A 265 17.77 -25.84 24.88
N LYS A 266 17.39 -25.28 26.03
CA LYS A 266 16.16 -25.53 26.82
C LYS A 266 14.93 -25.90 25.99
N SER A 267 14.18 -26.89 26.47
CA SER A 267 12.88 -27.35 25.95
C SER A 267 11.90 -26.18 25.80
N VAL A 268 11.35 -25.97 24.60
CA VAL A 268 10.35 -24.90 24.35
C VAL A 268 8.96 -25.51 24.28
N ARG A 269 8.26 -25.54 25.42
CA ARG A 269 6.85 -25.91 25.47
C ARG A 269 6.01 -24.82 24.79
N ARG A 270 5.07 -25.23 23.95
CA ARG A 270 4.12 -24.33 23.29
C ARG A 270 2.71 -24.75 23.58
N TRP A 271 1.81 -23.78 23.45
CA TRP A 271 0.39 -23.96 23.64
C TRP A 271 -0.27 -23.75 22.29
N LEU A 272 -1.05 -24.74 21.86
CA LEU A 272 -1.83 -24.67 20.65
C LEU A 272 -3.29 -24.52 21.04
N THR A 273 -3.87 -23.34 20.82
CA THR A 273 -5.32 -23.15 21.01
C THR A 273 -6.03 -23.84 19.85
N VAL A 274 -6.65 -24.99 20.09
CA VAL A 274 -7.30 -25.78 19.04
C VAL A 274 -8.48 -25.02 18.43
N THR A 275 -8.43 -24.75 17.13
CA THR A 275 -9.48 -24.05 16.37
C THR A 275 -10.32 -24.99 15.51
N LYS A 276 -9.80 -26.18 15.16
CA LYS A 276 -10.54 -27.19 14.38
C LYS A 276 -10.05 -28.60 14.70
N ARG A 277 -10.98 -29.56 14.65
CA ARG A 277 -10.70 -30.98 14.89
C ARG A 277 -11.25 -31.82 13.74
N TRP A 278 -10.58 -32.91 13.45
CA TRP A 278 -11.06 -34.00 12.61
C TRP A 278 -10.81 -35.28 13.39
N ILE A 279 -11.87 -35.94 13.81
CA ILE A 279 -11.79 -37.19 14.57
C ILE A 279 -12.62 -38.21 13.81
N ARG A 280 -12.04 -39.39 13.55
CA ARG A 280 -12.78 -40.56 13.10
C ARG A 280 -13.10 -41.47 14.27
#